data_AF-A0A089KHX3-F1
#
_entry.id   AF-A0A089KHX3-F1
#
_cell.length_a   1.000
_cell.length_b   1.000
_cell.length_c   1.000
_cell.angle_alpha   90.00
_cell.angle_beta   90.00
_cell.angle_gamma   90.00
#
_symmetry.space_group_name_H-M   'P 1'
#
loop_
_entity.id
_entity.type
_entity.pdbx_description
1 polymer ?
#
loop_
_entity_poly.entity_id
_entity_poly.type
_entity_poly.pdbx_seq_one_letter_code
_entity_poly.pdbx_strand_id
1 'polypeptide(L)'
;MSSVKERSYPHQGCEEIVMTAGPHKLEYRLLLAHPAGEAPPGGYPVIYALDGHAVFHTLAEAARLQTRKPHGFDPVLIVAVGYPSGEPFDMTRRCFDFTMPVQPDTLPQRPDGTDWPEHGGADSFLELLEEEIMPVITGQFPVDRSRQAVFGHSLGGLLVLHALFTRPALFTHYAAGSPSSWWGDYKVLKELDAFAAGYPSLELQRRLLITIGAEELEHMVEDAEKVYDLLKPLDGQGLSASLVKFAGESHVSVLPAALSRLLKFALEKQQGSS
;
A
#
# COMPACT_ATOMS: atom_id res chain seq x y z
N MET A 1 20.57 -0.54 -47.58
CA MET A 1 19.80 -1.50 -46.77
C MET A 1 20.05 -1.17 -45.31
N SER A 2 19.00 -0.89 -44.54
CA SER A 2 19.10 -0.72 -43.08
C SER A 2 19.27 -2.08 -42.41
N SER A 3 20.11 -2.15 -41.37
CA SER A 3 20.20 -3.33 -40.49
C SER A 3 19.45 -3.04 -39.19
N VAL A 4 18.66 -4.02 -38.75
CA VAL A 4 17.93 -3.96 -37.47
C VAL A 4 18.63 -4.89 -36.47
N LYS A 5 18.84 -4.40 -35.25
CA LYS A 5 19.27 -5.21 -34.10
C LYS A 5 18.23 -5.08 -33.00
N GLU A 6 17.58 -6.18 -32.69
CA GLU A 6 16.68 -6.30 -31.55
C GLU A 6 17.50 -6.45 -30.27
N ARG A 7 17.11 -5.71 -29.23
CA ARG A 7 17.65 -5.84 -27.86
C ARG A 7 16.50 -5.73 -26.88
N SER A 8 16.38 -6.70 -25.98
CA SER A 8 15.53 -6.57 -24.80
C SER A 8 16.20 -5.62 -23.81
N TYR A 9 15.41 -4.74 -23.19
CA TYR A 9 15.88 -3.79 -22.18
C TYR A 9 15.40 -4.25 -20.79
N PRO A 10 16.19 -5.03 -20.04
CA PRO A 10 15.82 -5.40 -18.69
C PRO A 10 15.87 -4.16 -17.78
N HIS A 11 14.86 -3.97 -16.94
CA HIS A 11 14.89 -2.94 -15.90
C HIS A 11 15.96 -3.31 -14.86
N GLN A 12 17.10 -2.63 -14.88
CA GLN A 12 18.19 -2.87 -13.93
C GLN A 12 17.71 -2.65 -12.49
N GLY A 13 18.11 -3.55 -11.59
CA GLY A 13 17.73 -3.50 -10.18
C GLY A 13 16.29 -3.94 -9.91
N CYS A 14 15.61 -4.52 -10.89
CA CYS A 14 14.30 -5.15 -10.71
C CYS A 14 14.43 -6.68 -10.78
N GLU A 15 13.78 -7.37 -9.86
CA GLU A 15 13.76 -8.83 -9.78
C GLU A 15 12.39 -9.33 -9.33
N GLU A 16 12.16 -10.63 -9.50
CA GLU A 16 10.93 -11.29 -9.10
C GLU A 16 11.25 -12.51 -8.25
N ILE A 17 10.57 -12.63 -7.12
CA ILE A 17 10.56 -13.84 -6.30
C ILE A 17 9.19 -14.48 -6.40
N VAL A 18 9.16 -15.75 -6.78
CA VAL A 18 7.97 -16.59 -6.70
C VAL A 18 7.99 -17.31 -5.35
N MET A 19 6.94 -17.12 -4.56
CA MET A 19 6.85 -17.65 -3.20
C MET A 19 5.54 -18.41 -3.01
N THR A 20 5.62 -19.58 -2.40
CA THR A 20 4.44 -20.32 -1.93
C THR A 20 4.26 -20.07 -0.43
N ALA A 21 3.16 -19.43 -0.04
CA ALA A 21 2.97 -18.89 1.30
C ALA A 21 1.56 -19.09 1.84
N GLY A 22 1.39 -18.82 3.13
CA GLY A 22 0.13 -18.87 3.84
C GLY A 22 -0.32 -20.29 4.19
N PRO A 23 -1.44 -20.41 4.92
CA PRO A 23 -2.00 -21.69 5.37
C PRO A 23 -2.42 -22.58 4.18
N HIS A 24 -2.86 -21.97 3.08
CA HIS A 24 -3.31 -22.66 1.88
C HIS A 24 -2.20 -22.93 0.86
N LYS A 25 -0.95 -22.55 1.16
CA LYS A 25 0.21 -22.72 0.27
C LYS A 25 -0.08 -22.21 -1.15
N LEU A 26 -0.57 -20.97 -1.22
CA LEU A 26 -0.83 -20.29 -2.48
C LEU A 26 0.44 -19.60 -2.97
N GLU A 27 0.57 -19.51 -4.29
CA GLU A 27 1.66 -18.77 -4.91
C GLU A 27 1.40 -17.25 -4.89
N TYR A 28 2.45 -16.49 -4.62
CA TYR A 28 2.55 -15.03 -4.67
C TYR A 28 3.78 -14.63 -5.47
N ARG A 29 3.72 -13.45 -6.07
CA ARG A 29 4.77 -12.85 -6.92
C ARG A 29 5.27 -11.60 -6.23
N LEU A 30 6.51 -11.61 -5.72
CA LEU A 30 7.12 -10.43 -5.11
C LEU A 30 7.99 -9.74 -6.17
N LEU A 31 7.52 -8.61 -6.67
CA LEU A 31 8.23 -7.77 -7.64
C LEU A 31 9.06 -6.76 -6.87
N LEU A 32 10.38 -6.86 -6.96
CA LEU A 32 11.30 -6.05 -6.18
C LEU A 32 12.00 -5.04 -7.06
N ALA A 33 12.13 -3.79 -6.58
CA ALA A 33 13.04 -2.81 -7.15
C ALA A 33 13.97 -2.31 -6.05
N HIS A 34 15.25 -2.65 -6.15
CA HIS A 34 16.25 -2.30 -5.17
C HIS A 34 17.20 -1.24 -5.74
N PRO A 35 17.71 -0.30 -4.90
CA PRO A 35 18.64 0.70 -5.37
C PRO A 35 19.96 0.12 -5.87
N ALA A 36 20.61 0.86 -6.78
CA ALA A 36 22.01 0.63 -7.12
C ALA A 36 22.90 1.36 -6.10
N GLY A 37 23.71 0.62 -5.33
CA GLY A 37 24.65 1.19 -4.36
C GLY A 37 24.60 0.48 -3.00
N GLU A 38 25.39 0.98 -2.05
CA GLU A 38 25.36 0.49 -0.67
C GLU A 38 24.14 1.03 0.08
N ALA A 39 23.63 0.22 1.00
CA ALA A 39 22.53 0.62 1.86
C ALA A 39 22.98 1.75 2.81
N PRO A 40 22.07 2.67 3.19
CA PRO A 40 22.31 3.57 4.31
C PRO A 40 22.69 2.79 5.58
N PRO A 41 23.42 3.39 6.55
CA PRO A 41 23.83 2.70 7.78
C PRO A 41 22.69 2.03 8.56
N GLY A 42 21.46 2.58 8.49
CA GLY A 42 20.27 2.00 9.14
C GLY A 42 19.51 0.98 8.29
N GLY A 43 19.97 0.67 7.08
CA GLY A 43 19.23 -0.10 6.07
C GLY A 43 18.41 0.78 5.13
N TYR A 44 17.80 0.14 4.12
CA TYR A 44 16.89 0.80 3.20
C TYR A 44 15.53 1.03 3.86
N PRO A 45 14.90 2.22 3.73
CA PRO A 45 13.45 2.31 3.86
C PRO A 45 12.78 1.38 2.83
N VAL A 46 11.63 0.83 3.18
CA VAL A 46 10.91 -0.15 2.35
C VAL A 46 9.47 0.29 2.13
N ILE A 47 9.00 0.16 0.89
CA ILE A 47 7.59 0.32 0.52
C ILE A 47 7.05 -1.04 0.09
N TYR A 48 6.13 -1.59 0.88
CA TYR A 48 5.31 -2.74 0.52
C TYR A 48 4.08 -2.26 -0.24
N ALA A 49 4.00 -2.58 -1.54
CA ALA A 49 2.91 -2.13 -2.41
C ALA A 49 2.00 -3.31 -2.76
N LEU A 50 0.71 -3.19 -2.46
CA LEU A 50 -0.32 -4.15 -2.84
C LEU A 50 -0.68 -4.00 -4.34
N ASP A 51 -1.36 -5.00 -4.91
CA ASP A 51 -1.70 -5.05 -6.33
C ASP A 51 -0.46 -4.86 -7.22
N GLY A 52 0.60 -5.64 -6.96
CA GLY A 52 1.95 -5.35 -7.44
C GLY A 52 2.07 -5.17 -8.96
N HIS A 53 1.35 -5.97 -9.76
CA HIS A 53 1.37 -5.85 -11.22
C HIS A 53 0.75 -4.54 -11.73
N ALA A 54 -0.17 -3.91 -10.98
CA ALA A 54 -0.72 -2.60 -11.36
C ALA A 54 0.24 -1.45 -11.08
N VAL A 55 1.06 -1.55 -10.02
CA VAL A 55 1.77 -0.38 -9.46
C VAL A 55 3.28 -0.44 -9.59
N PHE A 56 3.86 -1.64 -9.71
CA PHE A 56 5.30 -1.87 -9.55
C PHE A 56 6.16 -1.02 -10.48
N HIS A 57 5.94 -1.09 -11.80
CA HIS A 57 6.81 -0.39 -12.76
C HIS A 57 6.73 1.13 -12.62
N THR A 58 5.54 1.68 -12.40
CA THR A 58 5.34 3.11 -12.16
C THR A 58 6.05 3.56 -10.89
N LEU A 59 5.90 2.80 -9.80
CA LEU A 59 6.52 3.10 -8.51
C LEU A 59 8.05 2.96 -8.57
N ALA A 60 8.56 1.91 -9.20
CA ALA A 60 9.99 1.67 -9.39
C ALA A 60 10.66 2.79 -10.19
N GLU A 61 10.05 3.21 -11.30
CA GLU A 61 10.59 4.29 -12.12
C GLU A 61 10.50 5.64 -11.40
N ALA A 62 9.39 5.92 -10.72
CA ALA A 62 9.25 7.13 -9.91
C ALA A 62 10.30 7.18 -8.79
N ALA A 63 10.56 6.05 -8.11
CA ALA A 63 11.59 5.98 -7.07
C ALA A 63 12.99 6.19 -7.65
N ARG A 64 13.30 5.57 -8.79
CA ARG A 64 14.59 5.75 -9.48
C ARG A 64 14.85 7.21 -9.83
N LEU A 65 13.82 7.95 -10.25
CA LEU A 65 13.92 9.38 -10.55
C LEU A 65 14.04 10.23 -9.28
N GLN A 66 13.21 9.99 -8.26
CA GLN A 66 13.12 10.81 -7.06
C GLN A 66 14.26 10.58 -6.04
N THR A 67 14.98 9.47 -6.14
CA THR A 67 16.15 9.16 -5.28
C THR A 67 17.49 9.54 -5.93
N ARG A 68 17.47 10.10 -7.15
CA ARG A 68 18.69 10.46 -7.88
C ARG A 68 19.48 11.56 -7.16
N LYS A 69 20.76 11.29 -6.88
CA LYS A 69 21.69 12.24 -6.25
C LYS A 69 22.14 13.35 -7.23
N PRO A 70 22.51 14.55 -6.73
CA PRO A 70 22.75 14.90 -5.31
C PRO A 70 21.52 15.33 -4.50
N HIS A 71 20.38 15.62 -5.13
CA HIS A 71 19.22 16.25 -4.45
C HIS A 71 18.05 15.30 -4.13
N GLY A 72 18.07 14.07 -4.64
CA GLY A 72 17.01 13.09 -4.39
C GLY A 72 17.02 12.53 -2.96
N PHE A 73 15.89 11.91 -2.60
CA PHE A 73 15.69 11.25 -1.32
C PHE A 73 16.70 10.12 -1.06
N ASP A 74 16.69 9.56 0.15
CA ASP A 74 17.42 8.32 0.41
C ASP A 74 16.94 7.21 -0.54
N PRO A 75 17.83 6.31 -0.99
CA PRO A 75 17.44 5.16 -1.78
C PRO A 75 16.39 4.30 -1.05
N VAL A 76 15.44 3.71 -1.78
CA VAL A 76 14.31 2.96 -1.23
C VAL A 76 14.19 1.59 -1.89
N LEU A 77 13.88 0.57 -1.10
CA LEU A 77 13.50 -0.75 -1.59
C LEU A 77 11.98 -0.78 -1.82
N ILE A 78 11.56 -1.20 -3.00
CA ILE A 78 10.15 -1.45 -3.31
C ILE A 78 9.92 -2.95 -3.32
N VAL A 79 8.88 -3.38 -2.61
CA VAL A 79 8.40 -4.76 -2.54
C VAL A 79 6.94 -4.75 -2.96
N ALA A 80 6.65 -5.04 -4.22
CA ALA A 80 5.29 -5.08 -4.73
C ALA A 80 4.75 -6.52 -4.71
N VAL A 81 3.66 -6.76 -4.00
CA VAL A 81 3.03 -8.07 -3.82
C VAL A 81 1.95 -8.26 -4.88
N GLY A 82 2.17 -9.19 -5.78
CA GLY A 82 1.25 -9.58 -6.85
C GLY A 82 0.92 -11.07 -6.83
N TYR A 83 0.26 -11.50 -7.90
CA TYR A 83 -0.31 -12.84 -8.04
C TYR A 83 0.16 -13.53 -9.33
N PRO A 84 0.12 -14.87 -9.40
CA PRO A 84 0.57 -15.63 -10.56
C PRO A 84 -0.16 -15.32 -11.87
N SER A 85 -1.36 -14.73 -11.79
CA SER A 85 -2.13 -14.30 -12.96
C SER A 85 -1.40 -13.23 -13.78
N GLY A 86 -0.54 -12.41 -13.16
CA GLY A 86 0.15 -11.31 -13.82
C GLY A 86 -0.76 -10.12 -14.18
N GLU A 87 -2.06 -10.22 -13.92
CA GLU A 87 -3.02 -9.15 -14.18
C GLU A 87 -2.79 -7.97 -13.23
N PRO A 88 -3.00 -6.72 -13.67
CA PRO A 88 -2.88 -5.55 -12.81
C PRO A 88 -3.68 -5.71 -11.50
N PHE A 89 -4.90 -6.26 -11.61
CA PHE A 89 -5.78 -6.53 -10.47
C PHE A 89 -6.36 -7.95 -10.58
N ASP A 90 -5.82 -8.88 -9.81
CA ASP A 90 -6.37 -10.24 -9.70
C ASP A 90 -7.62 -10.21 -8.81
N MET A 91 -8.78 -10.01 -9.41
CA MET A 91 -10.03 -9.79 -8.67
C MET A 91 -10.40 -10.93 -7.72
N THR A 92 -10.08 -12.18 -8.06
CA THR A 92 -10.37 -13.32 -7.18
C THR A 92 -9.48 -13.28 -5.93
N ARG A 93 -8.16 -13.20 -6.13
CA ARG A 93 -7.20 -13.24 -5.01
C ARG A 93 -7.27 -12.00 -4.14
N ARG A 94 -7.32 -10.82 -4.76
CA ARG A 94 -7.33 -9.54 -4.02
C ARG A 94 -8.62 -9.31 -3.25
N CYS A 95 -9.76 -9.80 -3.75
CA CYS A 95 -11.02 -9.70 -3.02
C CYS A 95 -10.95 -10.53 -1.74
N PHE A 96 -10.37 -11.73 -1.78
CA PHE A 96 -10.08 -12.51 -0.57
C PHE A 96 -9.09 -11.79 0.34
N ASP A 97 -7.88 -11.51 -0.18
CA ASP A 97 -6.76 -11.04 0.63
C ASP A 97 -6.98 -9.65 1.26
N PHE A 98 -7.77 -8.76 0.63
CA PHE A 98 -7.82 -7.35 1.03
C PHE A 98 -9.09 -6.94 1.78
N THR A 99 -9.99 -7.88 2.04
CA THR A 99 -11.30 -7.56 2.63
C THR A 99 -11.55 -8.34 3.91
N MET A 100 -12.25 -7.70 4.84
CA MET A 100 -12.69 -8.34 6.08
C MET A 100 -13.94 -9.20 5.81
N PRO A 101 -14.17 -10.26 6.60
CA PRO A 101 -15.35 -11.11 6.42
C PRO A 101 -16.61 -10.31 6.73
N VAL A 102 -17.56 -10.34 5.80
CA VAL A 102 -18.82 -9.58 5.82
C VAL A 102 -19.97 -10.49 5.37
N GLN A 103 -21.19 -10.14 5.73
CA GLN A 103 -22.36 -10.85 5.22
C GLN A 103 -22.59 -10.43 3.75
N PRO A 104 -22.85 -11.35 2.81
CA PRO A 104 -22.98 -11.00 1.40
C PRO A 104 -24.04 -9.93 1.08
N ASP A 105 -25.10 -9.85 1.89
CA ASP A 105 -26.17 -8.85 1.77
C ASP A 105 -25.75 -7.42 2.16
N THR A 106 -24.60 -7.25 2.80
CA THR A 106 -24.00 -5.93 3.12
C THR A 106 -23.18 -5.34 1.98
N LEU A 107 -22.98 -6.09 0.89
CA LEU A 107 -22.24 -5.62 -0.28
C LEU A 107 -23.20 -5.15 -1.38
N PRO A 108 -22.89 -4.04 -2.08
CA PRO A 108 -23.66 -3.61 -3.23
C PRO A 108 -23.52 -4.64 -4.36
N GLN A 109 -24.50 -4.69 -5.27
CA GLN A 109 -24.36 -5.49 -6.48
C GLN A 109 -23.18 -4.99 -7.32
N ARG A 110 -22.39 -5.91 -7.88
CA ARG A 110 -21.29 -5.54 -8.77
C ARG A 110 -21.83 -4.90 -10.05
N PRO A 111 -21.11 -3.91 -10.64
CA PRO A 111 -21.56 -3.25 -11.88
C PRO A 111 -21.75 -4.19 -13.07
N ASP A 112 -21.01 -5.31 -13.10
CA ASP A 112 -21.11 -6.34 -14.13
C ASP A 112 -22.23 -7.37 -13.88
N GLY A 113 -22.96 -7.24 -12.77
CA GLY A 113 -24.05 -8.13 -12.37
C GLY A 113 -23.60 -9.48 -11.83
N THR A 114 -22.30 -9.74 -11.70
CA THR A 114 -21.76 -10.99 -11.14
C THR A 114 -21.72 -10.96 -9.61
N ASP A 115 -21.63 -12.13 -8.99
CA ASP A 115 -21.43 -12.24 -7.54
C ASP A 115 -20.03 -11.73 -7.15
N TRP A 116 -19.90 -11.29 -5.91
CA TRP A 116 -18.58 -11.01 -5.33
C TRP A 116 -17.76 -12.30 -5.25
N PRO A 117 -16.45 -12.26 -5.58
CA PRO A 117 -15.56 -13.37 -5.31
C PRO A 117 -15.50 -13.67 -3.81
N GLU A 118 -14.89 -14.80 -3.46
CA GLU A 118 -14.57 -15.11 -2.07
C GLU A 118 -13.82 -13.94 -1.41
N HIS A 119 -14.19 -13.64 -0.16
CA HIS A 119 -13.76 -12.44 0.57
C HIS A 119 -13.59 -12.77 2.06
N GLY A 120 -12.78 -11.98 2.78
CA GLY A 120 -12.62 -12.14 4.23
C GLY A 120 -11.25 -12.63 4.70
N GLY A 121 -10.24 -12.62 3.85
CA GLY A 121 -8.88 -13.05 4.13
C GLY A 121 -7.93 -11.97 4.65
N ALA A 122 -8.41 -10.74 4.93
CA ALA A 122 -7.57 -9.60 5.33
C ALA A 122 -6.57 -9.92 6.47
N ASP A 123 -7.05 -10.49 7.58
CA ASP A 123 -6.18 -10.83 8.72
C ASP A 123 -5.12 -11.87 8.34
N SER A 124 -5.50 -12.92 7.62
CA SER A 124 -4.57 -13.96 7.17
C SER A 124 -3.54 -13.43 6.17
N PHE A 125 -3.91 -12.46 5.34
CA PHE A 125 -2.97 -11.82 4.43
C PHE A 125 -2.01 -10.88 5.17
N LEU A 126 -2.46 -10.17 6.22
CA LEU A 126 -1.57 -9.39 7.08
C LEU A 126 -0.59 -10.27 7.87
N GLU A 127 -1.03 -11.44 8.35
CA GLU A 127 -0.14 -12.46 8.95
C GLU A 127 0.90 -12.94 7.95
N LEU A 128 0.48 -13.26 6.72
CA LEU A 128 1.40 -13.66 5.66
C LEU A 128 2.42 -12.56 5.34
N LEU A 129 2.01 -11.29 5.33
CA LEU A 129 2.92 -10.16 5.17
C LEU A 129 3.95 -10.10 6.29
N GLU A 130 3.49 -10.16 7.55
CA GLU A 130 4.31 -10.03 8.75
C GLU A 130 5.25 -11.21 8.99
N GLU A 131 4.74 -12.43 8.86
CA GLU A 131 5.41 -13.65 9.29
C GLU A 131 6.16 -14.38 8.18
N GLU A 132 5.84 -14.10 6.91
CA GLU A 132 6.45 -14.79 5.77
C GLU A 132 7.12 -13.84 4.77
N ILE A 133 6.40 -12.85 4.23
CA ILE A 133 6.97 -11.94 3.20
C ILE A 133 8.05 -11.04 3.81
N MET A 134 7.77 -10.33 4.91
CA MET A 134 8.75 -9.43 5.53
C MET A 134 10.05 -10.15 5.91
N PRO A 135 10.03 -11.35 6.52
CA PRO A 135 11.23 -12.15 6.76
C PRO A 135 12.03 -12.48 5.49
N VAL A 136 11.38 -12.87 4.39
CA VAL A 136 12.05 -13.12 3.10
C VAL A 136 12.82 -11.89 2.60
N ILE A 137 12.23 -10.70 2.76
CA ILE A 137 12.87 -9.44 2.36
C ILE A 137 14.04 -9.10 3.29
N THR A 138 13.84 -9.15 4.62
CA THR A 138 14.88 -8.81 5.59
C THR A 138 16.05 -9.80 5.62
N GLY A 139 15.86 -11.03 5.13
CA GLY A 139 16.93 -12.01 4.92
C GLY A 139 17.81 -11.71 3.70
N GLN A 140 17.34 -10.91 2.75
CA GLN A 140 18.04 -10.58 1.50
C GLN A 140 18.59 -9.15 1.49
N PHE A 141 17.90 -8.22 2.16
CA PHE A 141 18.24 -6.80 2.16
C PHE A 141 18.39 -6.25 3.58
N PRO A 142 19.35 -5.34 3.82
CA PRO A 142 19.38 -4.56 5.05
C PRO A 142 18.19 -3.58 5.04
N VAL A 143 17.21 -3.83 5.89
CA VAL A 143 15.96 -3.04 5.98
C VAL A 143 15.96 -2.17 7.23
N ASP A 144 15.63 -0.88 7.06
CA ASP A 144 15.33 0.02 8.17
C ASP A 144 13.91 -0.25 8.68
N ARG A 145 13.80 -1.01 9.77
CA ARG A 145 12.52 -1.36 10.39
C ARG A 145 11.75 -0.13 10.93
N SER A 146 12.43 1.00 11.13
CA SER A 146 11.79 2.26 11.54
C SER A 146 11.19 3.06 10.37
N ARG A 147 11.38 2.59 9.13
CA ARG A 147 10.93 3.26 7.90
C ARG A 147 10.31 2.27 6.91
N GLN A 148 9.25 1.61 7.36
CA GLN A 148 8.46 0.69 6.56
C GLN A 148 7.11 1.30 6.23
N ALA A 149 6.78 1.34 4.94
CA ALA A 149 5.52 1.84 4.42
C ALA A 149 4.70 0.73 3.78
N VAL A 150 3.38 0.80 3.89
CA VAL A 150 2.44 0.00 3.08
C VAL A 150 1.60 0.91 2.20
N PHE A 151 1.42 0.53 0.94
CA PHE A 151 0.54 1.21 0.00
C PHE A 151 -0.45 0.23 -0.61
N GLY A 152 -1.70 0.66 -0.72
CA GLY A 152 -2.72 -0.06 -1.47
C GLY A 152 -3.76 0.91 -2.03
N HIS A 153 -4.42 0.49 -3.10
CA HIS A 153 -5.44 1.29 -3.79
C HIS A 153 -6.79 0.55 -3.85
N SER A 154 -7.90 1.26 -3.73
CA SER A 154 -9.25 0.66 -3.74
C SER A 154 -9.40 -0.35 -2.59
N LEU A 155 -9.67 -1.63 -2.87
CA LEU A 155 -9.62 -2.70 -1.85
C LEU A 155 -8.25 -2.78 -1.15
N GLY A 156 -7.14 -2.53 -1.84
CA GLY A 156 -5.84 -2.44 -1.18
C GLY A 156 -5.76 -1.27 -0.20
N GLY A 157 -6.43 -0.16 -0.49
CA GLY A 157 -6.54 0.99 0.42
C GLY A 157 -7.38 0.66 1.65
N LEU A 158 -8.46 -0.13 1.47
CA LEU A 158 -9.24 -0.70 2.57
C LEU A 158 -8.36 -1.58 3.47
N LEU A 159 -7.56 -2.49 2.90
CA LEU A 159 -6.64 -3.31 3.68
C LEU A 159 -5.61 -2.46 4.45
N VAL A 160 -5.10 -1.38 3.85
CA VAL A 160 -4.17 -0.47 4.54
C VAL A 160 -4.83 0.18 5.76
N LEU A 161 -6.08 0.64 5.64
CA LEU A 161 -6.82 1.18 6.78
C LEU A 161 -7.06 0.12 7.85
N HIS A 162 -7.51 -1.07 7.44
CA HIS A 162 -7.69 -2.21 8.34
C HIS A 162 -6.38 -2.53 9.10
N ALA A 163 -5.25 -2.62 8.40
CA ALA A 163 -3.94 -2.87 8.98
C ALA A 163 -3.52 -1.79 9.99
N LEU A 164 -3.81 -0.51 9.73
CA LEU A 164 -3.56 0.57 10.69
C LEU A 164 -4.40 0.38 11.95
N PHE A 165 -5.69 0.06 11.78
CA PHE A 165 -6.64 0.00 12.89
C PHE A 165 -6.49 -1.24 13.76
N THR A 166 -6.09 -2.38 13.18
CA THR A 166 -5.97 -3.66 13.90
C THR A 166 -4.53 -4.02 14.25
N ARG A 167 -3.55 -3.60 13.44
CA ARG A 167 -2.12 -3.91 13.61
C ARG A 167 -1.23 -2.67 13.41
N PRO A 168 -1.43 -1.59 14.20
CA PRO A 168 -0.69 -0.34 14.01
C PRO A 168 0.82 -0.47 14.19
N ALA A 169 1.32 -1.54 14.82
CA ALA A 169 2.74 -1.79 14.99
C ALA A 169 3.45 -2.25 13.70
N LEU A 170 2.70 -2.81 12.74
CA LEU A 170 3.24 -3.53 11.59
C LEU A 170 4.02 -2.64 10.61
N PHE A 171 3.52 -1.43 10.37
CA PHE A 171 4.19 -0.43 9.53
C PHE A 171 4.36 0.88 10.28
N THR A 172 5.21 1.76 9.75
CA THR A 172 5.39 3.12 10.28
C THR A 172 4.62 4.16 9.46
N HIS A 173 4.41 3.86 8.18
CA HIS A 173 3.75 4.72 7.21
C HIS A 173 2.65 3.91 6.51
N TYR A 174 1.42 4.38 6.57
CA TYR A 174 0.26 3.76 5.93
C TYR A 174 -0.22 4.71 4.82
N ALA A 175 -0.33 4.21 3.59
CA ALA A 175 -0.79 5.01 2.45
C ALA A 175 -1.99 4.33 1.77
N ALA A 176 -3.18 4.85 2.05
CA ALA A 176 -4.44 4.36 1.52
C ALA A 176 -4.87 5.21 0.31
N GLY A 177 -4.77 4.63 -0.89
CA GLY A 177 -5.27 5.23 -2.12
C GLY A 177 -6.72 4.84 -2.36
N SER A 178 -7.59 5.83 -2.53
CA SER A 178 -9.02 5.69 -2.82
C SER A 178 -9.66 4.54 -2.03
N PRO A 179 -9.54 4.52 -0.69
CA PRO A 179 -9.90 3.35 0.11
C PRO A 179 -11.39 3.04 -0.01
N SER A 180 -11.73 1.80 -0.33
CA SER A 180 -13.11 1.31 -0.46
C SER A 180 -13.80 1.14 0.90
N SER A 181 -13.92 2.24 1.66
CA SER A 181 -14.40 2.25 3.04
C SER A 181 -15.87 1.84 3.18
N TRP A 182 -16.64 1.93 2.10
CA TRP A 182 -18.02 1.44 1.98
C TRP A 182 -18.16 -0.07 2.16
N TRP A 183 -17.07 -0.84 2.03
CA TRP A 183 -17.11 -2.30 2.09
C TRP A 183 -17.77 -2.83 3.37
N GLY A 184 -18.73 -3.74 3.20
CA GLY A 184 -19.36 -4.46 4.30
C GLY A 184 -20.15 -3.57 5.25
N ASP A 185 -20.95 -2.65 4.72
CA ASP A 185 -21.66 -1.63 5.50
C ASP A 185 -20.70 -0.88 6.44
N TYR A 186 -19.69 -0.26 5.83
CA TYR A 186 -18.70 0.57 6.51
C TYR A 186 -17.95 -0.13 7.65
N LYS A 187 -17.64 -1.42 7.48
CA LYS A 187 -17.02 -2.23 8.54
C LYS A 187 -15.72 -1.62 9.07
N VAL A 188 -14.88 -1.06 8.19
CA VAL A 188 -13.60 -0.43 8.58
C VAL A 188 -13.78 0.80 9.48
N LEU A 189 -14.91 1.50 9.39
CA LEU A 189 -15.19 2.63 10.29
C LEU A 189 -15.51 2.16 11.72
N LYS A 190 -16.07 0.95 11.87
CA LYS A 190 -16.30 0.34 13.19
C LYS A 190 -14.96 -0.03 13.85
N GLU A 191 -13.96 -0.42 13.06
CA GLU A 191 -12.59 -0.66 13.54
C GLU A 191 -11.89 0.64 13.92
N LEU A 192 -12.11 1.72 13.15
CA LEU A 192 -11.60 3.06 13.44
C LEU A 192 -12.05 3.53 14.83
N ASP A 193 -13.32 3.36 15.19
CA ASP A 193 -13.84 3.79 16.50
C ASP A 193 -13.07 3.12 17.67
N ALA A 194 -12.85 1.81 17.59
CA ALA A 194 -12.08 1.08 18.59
C ALA A 194 -10.60 1.48 18.59
N PHE A 195 -10.02 1.66 17.41
CA PHE A 195 -8.64 2.12 17.24
C PHE A 195 -8.43 3.50 17.86
N ALA A 196 -9.29 4.47 17.58
CA ALA A 196 -9.14 5.84 18.07
C ALA A 196 -9.24 5.93 19.59
N ALA A 197 -10.06 5.09 20.21
CA ALA A 197 -10.15 5.02 21.67
C ALA A 197 -8.88 4.44 22.32
N GLY A 198 -8.22 3.47 21.67
CA GLY A 198 -7.06 2.76 22.22
C GLY A 198 -5.69 3.33 21.83
N TYR A 199 -5.58 3.92 20.64
CA TYR A 199 -4.31 4.28 20.01
C TYR A 199 -3.38 5.15 20.87
N PRO A 200 -3.85 6.18 21.60
CA PRO A 200 -2.97 7.00 22.45
C PRO A 200 -2.17 6.19 23.48
N SER A 201 -2.69 5.04 23.93
CA SER A 201 -2.02 4.18 24.90
C SER A 201 -0.93 3.28 24.30
N LEU A 202 -0.84 3.18 22.97
CA LEU A 202 0.15 2.36 22.27
C LEU A 202 1.52 3.05 22.18
N GLU A 203 1.58 4.36 22.41
CA GLU A 203 2.81 5.19 22.34
C GLU A 203 3.55 5.08 20.99
N LEU A 204 2.80 4.77 19.91
CA LEU A 204 3.34 4.65 18.56
C LEU A 204 3.36 5.99 17.83
N GLN A 205 4.36 6.16 16.98
CA GLN A 205 4.43 7.26 16.01
C GLN A 205 4.12 6.71 14.62
N ARG A 206 2.93 7.00 14.09
CA ARG A 206 2.45 6.52 12.79
C ARG A 206 2.01 7.67 11.92
N ARG A 207 2.09 7.44 10.62
CA ARG A 207 1.67 8.38 9.60
C ARG A 207 0.67 7.72 8.69
N LEU A 208 -0.40 8.44 8.36
CA LEU A 208 -1.40 8.02 7.39
C LEU A 208 -1.44 9.04 6.24
N LEU A 209 -1.34 8.55 5.02
CA LEU A 209 -1.63 9.29 3.81
C LEU A 209 -2.89 8.70 3.17
N ILE A 210 -3.94 9.49 3.05
CA ILE A 210 -5.12 9.18 2.26
C ILE A 210 -5.01 9.96 0.94
N THR A 211 -5.12 9.26 -0.18
CA THR A 211 -5.17 9.88 -1.51
C THR A 211 -6.50 9.54 -2.19
N ILE A 212 -7.07 10.45 -2.96
CA ILE A 212 -8.33 10.24 -3.67
C ILE A 212 -8.37 11.13 -4.93
N GLY A 213 -8.94 10.64 -6.02
CA GLY A 213 -9.29 11.45 -7.18
C GLY A 213 -10.50 12.31 -6.88
N ALA A 214 -10.46 13.60 -7.22
CA ALA A 214 -11.57 14.51 -6.96
C ALA A 214 -12.80 14.23 -7.85
N GLU A 215 -12.64 13.46 -8.93
CA GLU A 215 -13.71 13.05 -9.85
C GLU A 215 -14.13 11.58 -9.64
N GLU A 216 -13.82 11.02 -8.47
CA GLU A 216 -14.38 9.74 -8.05
C GLU A 216 -15.87 9.86 -7.70
N LEU A 217 -16.53 8.71 -7.48
CA LEU A 217 -17.91 8.68 -7.01
C LEU A 217 -18.03 9.51 -5.72
N GLU A 218 -19.10 10.29 -5.60
CA GLU A 218 -19.30 11.24 -4.49
C GLU A 218 -19.09 10.59 -3.13
N HIS A 219 -19.71 9.42 -2.90
CA HIS A 219 -19.54 8.67 -1.65
C HIS A 219 -18.09 8.26 -1.39
N MET A 220 -17.28 7.93 -2.41
CA MET A 220 -15.86 7.58 -2.21
C MET A 220 -15.05 8.79 -1.71
N VAL A 221 -15.35 9.97 -2.23
CA VAL A 221 -14.70 11.22 -1.80
C VAL A 221 -15.13 11.57 -0.37
N GLU A 222 -16.42 11.52 -0.08
CA GLU A 222 -16.97 11.75 1.26
C GLU A 222 -16.43 10.76 2.28
N ASP A 223 -16.31 9.48 1.91
CA ASP A 223 -15.77 8.43 2.78
C ASP A 223 -14.31 8.69 3.12
N ALA A 224 -13.49 9.08 2.14
CA ALA A 224 -12.08 9.43 2.37
C ALA A 224 -11.93 10.65 3.29
N GLU A 225 -12.78 11.66 3.11
CA GLU A 225 -12.85 12.83 4.00
C GLU A 225 -13.28 12.44 5.41
N LYS A 226 -14.30 11.58 5.53
CA LYS A 226 -14.80 11.09 6.81
C LYS A 226 -13.75 10.31 7.59
N VAL A 227 -13.02 9.39 6.95
CA VAL A 227 -11.91 8.67 7.58
C VAL A 227 -10.85 9.65 8.09
N TYR A 228 -10.47 10.62 7.25
CA TYR A 228 -9.51 11.65 7.65
C TYR A 228 -9.99 12.46 8.86
N ASP A 229 -11.23 12.94 8.83
CA ASP A 229 -11.83 13.77 9.87
C ASP A 229 -11.94 13.04 11.20
N LEU A 230 -12.31 11.75 11.19
CA LEU A 230 -12.40 10.93 12.39
C LEU A 230 -11.04 10.67 13.04
N LEU A 231 -9.93 10.74 12.27
CA LEU A 231 -8.58 10.56 12.78
C LEU A 231 -7.89 11.86 13.22
N LYS A 232 -8.44 13.04 12.86
CA LYS A 232 -7.90 14.35 13.29
C LYS A 232 -7.68 14.47 14.80
N PRO A 233 -8.55 13.96 15.70
CA PRO A 233 -8.31 14.05 17.13
C PRO A 233 -7.05 13.34 17.62
N LEU A 234 -6.52 12.40 16.83
CA LEU A 234 -5.28 11.67 17.14
C LEU A 234 -4.02 12.43 16.67
N ASP A 235 -4.19 13.55 15.97
CA ASP A 235 -3.07 14.44 15.65
C ASP A 235 -2.44 14.97 16.95
N GLY A 236 -1.11 14.96 17.01
CA GLY A 236 -0.36 15.21 18.24
C GLY A 236 -0.40 14.08 19.29
N GLN A 237 -1.19 13.02 19.10
CA GLN A 237 -1.20 11.80 19.93
C GLN A 237 -0.44 10.65 19.27
N GLY A 238 0.54 10.97 18.42
CA GLY A 238 1.37 10.01 17.72
C GLY A 238 0.80 9.48 16.41
N LEU A 239 -0.37 9.94 15.94
CA LEU A 239 -0.83 9.67 14.58
C LEU A 239 -0.87 10.97 13.76
N SER A 240 -0.11 11.05 12.69
CA SER A 240 -0.19 12.17 11.73
C SER A 240 -0.90 11.72 10.47
N ALA A 241 -2.15 12.16 10.29
CA ALA A 241 -2.96 11.87 9.10
C ALA A 241 -2.90 13.04 8.10
N SER A 242 -2.91 12.71 6.81
CA SER A 242 -2.99 13.68 5.71
C SER A 242 -3.94 13.17 4.62
N LEU A 243 -4.71 14.09 4.04
CA LEU A 243 -5.60 13.81 2.91
C LEU A 243 -5.15 14.62 1.70
N VAL A 244 -5.05 13.97 0.54
CA VAL A 244 -4.70 14.60 -0.72
C VAL A 244 -5.76 14.26 -1.76
N LYS A 245 -6.51 15.28 -2.19
CA LYS A 245 -7.45 15.20 -3.30
C LYS A 245 -6.77 15.67 -4.58
N PHE A 246 -6.76 14.82 -5.61
CA PHE A 246 -6.17 15.14 -6.90
C PHE A 246 -7.25 15.63 -7.86
N ALA A 247 -7.23 16.93 -8.17
CA ALA A 247 -8.16 17.54 -9.12
C ALA A 247 -7.95 16.97 -10.54
N GLY A 248 -9.03 16.71 -11.27
CA GLY A 248 -8.97 16.13 -12.62
C GLY A 248 -8.68 14.64 -12.65
N GLU A 249 -8.59 13.98 -11.50
CA GLU A 249 -8.31 12.54 -11.41
C GLU A 249 -9.55 11.75 -10.97
N SER A 250 -9.73 10.60 -11.63
CA SER A 250 -10.73 9.57 -11.35
C SER A 250 -10.08 8.36 -10.64
N HIS A 251 -10.89 7.33 -10.33
CA HIS A 251 -10.48 6.20 -9.50
C HIS A 251 -9.18 5.53 -9.96
N VAL A 252 -9.01 5.25 -11.26
CA VAL A 252 -7.79 4.62 -11.77
C VAL A 252 -6.74 5.66 -12.16
N SER A 253 -7.14 6.81 -12.71
CA SER A 253 -6.20 7.80 -13.22
C SER A 253 -5.38 8.48 -12.11
N VAL A 254 -5.88 8.48 -10.86
CA VAL A 254 -5.15 9.02 -9.69
C VAL A 254 -3.89 8.22 -9.35
N LEU A 255 -3.80 6.94 -9.74
CA LEU A 255 -2.72 6.03 -9.31
C LEU A 255 -1.31 6.58 -9.53
N PRO A 256 -0.90 7.04 -10.73
CA PRO A 256 0.45 7.59 -10.94
C PRO A 256 0.74 8.80 -10.03
N ALA A 257 -0.25 9.68 -9.83
CA ALA A 257 -0.10 10.85 -8.97
C ALA A 257 0.03 10.46 -7.48
N ALA A 258 -0.77 9.48 -7.04
CA ALA A 258 -0.71 8.91 -5.70
C ALA A 258 0.63 8.21 -5.42
N LEU A 259 1.15 7.41 -6.36
CA LEU A 259 2.44 6.73 -6.25
C LEU A 259 3.62 7.71 -6.17
N SER A 260 3.55 8.81 -6.93
CA SER A 260 4.55 9.89 -6.82
C SER A 260 4.48 10.57 -5.45
N ARG A 261 3.27 10.82 -4.92
CA ARG A 261 3.07 11.40 -3.59
C ARG A 261 3.53 10.46 -2.47
N LEU A 262 3.31 9.16 -2.62
CA LEU A 262 3.74 8.10 -1.70
C LEU A 262 5.24 8.16 -1.44
N LEU A 263 6.06 8.33 -2.48
CA LEU A 263 7.52 8.39 -2.33
C LEU A 263 7.95 9.55 -1.45
N LYS A 264 7.41 10.75 -1.69
CA LYS A 264 7.66 11.89 -0.80
C LYS A 264 7.22 11.56 0.64
N PHE A 265 6.00 11.05 0.81
CA PHE A 265 5.44 10.73 2.12
C PHE A 265 6.32 9.73 2.91
N ALA A 266 6.77 8.65 2.27
CA ALA A 266 7.58 7.60 2.90
C ALA A 266 9.05 8.00 3.11
N LEU A 267 9.57 8.93 2.30
CA LEU A 267 11.01 9.23 2.27
C LEU A 267 11.41 10.58 2.86
N GLU A 268 10.48 11.51 3.03
CA GLU A 268 10.73 12.81 3.66
C GLU A 268 11.13 12.60 5.13
N LYS A 269 12.36 12.99 5.46
CA LYS A 269 12.87 12.95 6.84
C LYS A 269 12.06 13.95 7.66
N GLN A 270 11.61 13.54 8.83
CA GLN A 270 11.01 14.49 9.75
C GLN A 270 12.08 15.52 10.14
N GLN A 271 11.74 16.81 10.01
CA GLN A 271 12.54 17.86 10.63
C GLN A 271 12.44 17.62 12.13
N GLY A 272 13.51 17.10 12.72
CA GLY A 272 13.51 16.72 14.12
C GLY A 272 13.24 17.94 15.00
N SER A 273 12.35 17.74 15.97
CA SER A 273 12.50 18.36 17.29
C SER A 273 13.97 18.22 17.69
N SER A 274 14.69 19.33 17.56
CA SER A 274 16.08 19.49 17.99
C SER A 274 16.09 19.75 19.48
#